data_AF-A0A2H6MUB9-F1
#
_entry.id   AF-A0A2H6MUB9-F1
#
_cell.length_a   1.000
_cell.length_b   1.000
_cell.length_c   1.000
_cell.angle_alpha   90.00
_cell.angle_beta   90.00
_cell.angle_gamma   90.00
#
_symmetry.space_group_name_H-M   'P 1'
#
loop_
_entity.id
_entity.type
_entity.pdbx_description
1 polymer ?
#
loop_
_entity_poly.entity_id
_entity_poly.type
_entity_poly.pdbx_seq_one_letter_code
_entity_poly.pdbx_strand_id
1 'polypeptide(L)'
;MPSGVIKYYFTELLVQPSEDSFCIIPRSSFIQTVVAKCFMELTFSRSTFRFSIQGMDGTVYILIWVLNCDTLMVEMSGNPVSKNIFTLLEPELSCPLRPAEIHKAVKVLYHPCTENRNKDLVDAWREDIGVSPLIFPSKTCLELLLILSQNNASLPPSLHWMNSFQVAFLKMEHDL
;
A
#
# COMPACT_ATOMS: atom_id res chain seq x y z
N MET A 1 2.15 24.05 45.95
CA MET A 1 2.52 24.68 44.66
C MET A 1 1.92 23.83 43.56
N PRO A 2 1.03 24.37 42.70
CA PRO A 2 0.35 23.58 41.67
C PRO A 2 1.32 23.23 40.51
N SER A 3 1.27 21.99 40.02
CA SER A 3 2.08 21.52 38.89
C SER A 3 1.60 22.17 37.58
N GLY A 4 2.31 23.19 37.10
CA GLY A 4 1.98 23.86 35.84
C GLY A 4 2.37 23.03 34.62
N VAL A 5 1.47 22.92 33.65
CA VAL A 5 1.74 22.32 32.33
C VAL A 5 2.46 23.35 31.47
N ILE A 6 3.67 23.02 30.99
CA ILE A 6 4.43 23.84 30.05
C ILE A 6 3.98 23.47 28.63
N LYS A 7 3.55 24.47 27.86
CA LYS A 7 3.21 24.31 26.43
C LYS A 7 4.32 24.90 25.59
N TYR A 8 4.88 24.09 24.71
CA TYR A 8 5.84 24.52 23.70
C TYR A 8 5.11 24.79 22.38
N TYR A 9 5.44 25.89 21.73
CA TYR A 9 4.95 26.25 20.41
C TYR A 9 6.16 26.38 19.48
N PHE A 10 6.14 25.63 18.38
CA PHE A 10 7.17 25.71 17.34
C PHE A 10 6.67 26.61 16.23
N THR A 11 7.42 27.67 15.94
CA THR A 11 7.08 28.64 14.89
C THR A 11 7.72 28.30 13.55
N GLU A 12 8.83 27.56 13.57
CA GLU A 12 9.61 27.22 12.39
C GLU A 12 10.30 25.86 12.58
N LEU A 13 10.32 25.05 11.51
CA LEU A 13 11.02 23.77 11.44
C LEU A 13 11.92 23.82 10.20
N LEU A 14 13.23 23.87 10.42
CA LEU A 14 14.23 23.82 9.36
C LEU A 14 14.74 22.38 9.24
N VAL A 15 14.46 21.72 8.12
CA VAL A 15 14.97 20.39 7.81
C VAL A 15 16.22 20.55 6.96
N GLN A 16 17.39 20.30 7.55
CA GLN A 16 18.65 20.29 6.82
C GLN A 16 19.00 18.85 6.41
N PRO A 17 19.25 18.57 5.13
CA PRO A 17 19.75 17.27 4.72
C PRO A 17 21.14 17.05 5.35
N SER A 18 21.35 15.88 5.98
CA SER A 18 22.66 15.50 6.51
C SER A 18 23.64 15.19 5.38
N GLU A 19 24.94 15.31 5.66
CA GLU A 19 26.02 14.94 4.73
C GLU A 19 26.05 13.43 4.43
N ASP A 20 25.42 12.58 5.26
CA ASP A 20 25.26 11.15 5.00
C ASP A 20 24.16 10.90 3.95
N SER A 21 24.45 10.00 2.99
CA SER A 21 23.50 9.60 1.96
C SER A 21 22.30 8.88 2.57
N PHE A 22 21.17 9.58 2.73
CA PHE A 22 19.91 8.92 3.08
C PHE A 22 19.37 8.13 1.90
N CYS A 23 18.96 6.89 2.16
CA CYS A 23 18.07 6.20 1.24
C CYS A 23 16.69 6.85 1.34
N ILE A 24 16.34 7.67 0.34
CA ILE A 24 14.99 8.18 0.20
C ILE A 24 14.11 6.99 -0.18
N ILE A 25 13.14 6.65 0.67
CA ILE A 25 12.16 5.60 0.39
C ILE A 25 11.22 6.12 -0.71
N PRO A 26 11.09 5.43 -1.85
CA PRO A 26 10.13 5.81 -2.87
C PRO A 26 8.71 5.84 -2.30
N ARG A 27 7.90 6.83 -2.69
CA ARG A 27 6.50 6.98 -2.24
C ARG A 27 5.68 5.72 -2.51
N SER A 28 5.91 5.07 -3.64
CA SER A 28 5.28 3.79 -3.99
C SER A 28 5.62 2.67 -2.99
N SER A 29 6.87 2.61 -2.52
CA SER A 29 7.31 1.64 -1.50
C SER A 29 6.76 1.98 -0.12
N PHE A 30 6.73 3.27 0.23
CA PHE A 30 6.12 3.75 1.46
C PHE A 30 4.63 3.38 1.55
N ILE A 31 3.85 3.66 0.49
CA ILE A 31 2.42 3.33 0.46
C ILE A 31 2.21 1.82 0.59
N GLN A 32 2.97 1.00 -0.15
CA GLN A 32 2.89 -0.45 -0.04
C GLN A 32 3.15 -0.93 1.39
N THR A 33 4.25 -0.48 1.99
CA THR A 33 4.67 -0.94 3.31
C THR A 33 3.67 -0.51 4.40
N VAL A 34 3.22 0.74 4.38
CA VAL A 34 2.25 1.25 5.38
C VAL A 34 0.91 0.53 5.26
N VAL A 35 0.38 0.35 4.04
CA VAL A 35 -0.89 -0.33 3.82
C VAL A 35 -0.79 -1.82 4.18
N ALA A 36 0.30 -2.48 3.80
CA ALA A 36 0.54 -3.88 4.15
C ALA A 36 0.66 -4.09 5.67
N LYS A 37 1.41 -3.23 6.38
CA LYS A 37 1.48 -3.26 7.86
C LYS A 37 0.09 -3.04 8.48
N CYS A 38 -0.70 -2.11 7.96
CA CYS A 38 -2.06 -1.87 8.42
C CYS A 38 -2.95 -3.12 8.23
N PHE A 39 -2.88 -3.78 7.08
CA PHE A 39 -3.58 -5.04 6.86
C PHE A 39 -3.14 -6.14 7.81
N MET A 40 -1.84 -6.31 8.04
CA MET A 40 -1.32 -7.29 8.99
C MET A 40 -1.88 -7.05 10.39
N GLU A 41 -1.78 -5.80 10.88
CA GLU A 41 -2.21 -5.44 12.22
C GLU A 41 -3.72 -5.67 12.40
N LEU A 42 -4.54 -5.21 11.45
CA LEU A 42 -6.00 -5.36 11.53
C LEU A 42 -6.45 -6.80 11.36
N THR A 43 -5.80 -7.56 10.48
CA THR A 43 -6.08 -8.99 10.30
C THR A 43 -5.74 -9.75 11.58
N PHE A 44 -4.61 -9.47 12.20
CA PHE A 44 -4.16 -10.15 13.41
C PHE A 44 -4.98 -9.74 14.65
N SER A 45 -5.24 -8.45 14.83
CA SER A 45 -5.91 -7.92 16.04
C SER A 45 -7.43 -8.05 16.01
N ARG A 46 -8.04 -7.95 14.82
CA ARG A 46 -9.52 -7.91 14.66
C ARG A 46 -10.08 -9.12 13.93
N SER A 47 -9.24 -10.05 13.47
CA SER A 47 -9.66 -11.17 12.60
C SER A 47 -10.46 -10.69 11.37
N THR A 48 -10.13 -9.49 10.87
CA THR A 48 -10.79 -8.87 9.72
C THR A 48 -9.91 -9.01 8.49
N PHE A 49 -10.47 -9.60 7.43
CA PHE A 49 -9.73 -9.88 6.19
C PHE A 49 -10.25 -9.09 4.99
N ARG A 50 -11.40 -8.43 5.11
CA ARG A 50 -12.02 -7.65 4.05
C ARG A 50 -11.97 -6.18 4.39
N PHE A 51 -11.56 -5.37 3.42
CA PHE A 51 -11.36 -3.95 3.58
C PHE A 51 -11.98 -3.18 2.42
N SER A 52 -12.58 -2.03 2.71
CA SER A 52 -12.93 -1.04 1.70
C SER A 52 -11.99 0.15 1.82
N ILE A 53 -11.26 0.45 0.75
CA ILE A 53 -10.37 1.61 0.66
C ILE A 53 -11.22 2.80 0.24
N GLN A 54 -11.34 3.77 1.14
CA GLN A 54 -12.21 4.92 0.98
C GLN A 54 -11.40 6.22 0.94
N GLY A 55 -11.84 7.14 0.09
CA GLY A 55 -11.38 8.53 0.18
C GLY A 55 -12.02 9.22 1.37
N MET A 56 -11.46 10.37 1.76
CA MET A 56 -12.05 11.25 2.79
C MET A 56 -13.45 11.78 2.40
N ASP A 57 -13.78 11.73 1.11
CA ASP A 57 -15.09 12.03 0.55
C ASP A 57 -16.11 10.89 0.72
N GLY A 58 -15.71 9.75 1.30
CA GLY A 58 -16.54 8.55 1.45
C GLY A 58 -16.64 7.71 0.17
N THR A 59 -15.98 8.12 -0.91
CA THR A 59 -15.95 7.36 -2.17
C THR A 59 -15.12 6.08 -1.97
N VAL A 60 -15.66 4.93 -2.35
CA VAL A 60 -14.94 3.65 -2.31
C VAL A 60 -14.11 3.50 -3.59
N TYR A 61 -12.79 3.39 -3.44
CA TYR A 61 -11.86 3.25 -4.57
C TYR A 61 -11.54 1.79 -4.87
N ILE A 62 -11.37 0.97 -3.83
CA ILE A 62 -10.89 -0.41 -3.93
C ILE A 62 -11.57 -1.27 -2.87
N LEU A 63 -12.05 -2.45 -3.26
CA LEU A 63 -12.38 -3.53 -2.32
C LEU A 63 -11.21 -4.48 -2.25
N ILE A 64 -10.78 -4.85 -1.04
CA ILE A 64 -9.61 -5.68 -0.81
C ILE A 64 -9.96 -6.85 0.11
N TRP A 65 -9.51 -8.04 -0.26
CA TRP A 65 -9.52 -9.23 0.58
C TRP A 65 -8.08 -9.71 0.79
N VAL A 66 -7.62 -9.66 2.04
CA VAL A 66 -6.33 -10.19 2.46
C VAL A 66 -6.40 -11.72 2.51
N LEU A 67 -5.55 -12.39 1.72
CA LEU A 67 -5.47 -13.85 1.70
C LEU A 67 -4.39 -14.40 2.62
N ASN A 68 -3.22 -13.75 2.65
CA ASN A 68 -2.09 -14.21 3.44
C ASN A 68 -1.13 -13.05 3.76
N CYS A 69 -0.74 -12.95 5.03
CA CYS A 69 0.23 -11.98 5.53
C CYS A 69 1.66 -12.54 5.62
N ASP A 70 1.81 -13.86 5.53
CA ASP A 70 3.09 -14.56 5.69
C ASP A 70 3.75 -14.90 4.34
N THR A 71 3.44 -14.13 3.30
CA THR A 71 4.03 -14.36 1.97
C THR A 71 5.45 -13.80 1.93
N LEU A 72 6.39 -14.56 1.35
CA LEU A 72 7.73 -14.08 1.05
C LEU A 72 7.88 -13.92 -0.46
N MET A 73 8.38 -12.76 -0.88
CA MET A 73 8.71 -12.48 -2.28
C MET A 73 10.23 -12.40 -2.43
N VAL A 74 10.74 -13.02 -3.50
CA VAL A 74 12.15 -12.95 -3.87
C VAL A 74 12.28 -12.00 -5.05
N GLU A 75 13.13 -10.99 -4.91
CA GLU A 75 13.41 -10.03 -5.96
C GLU A 75 14.87 -10.19 -6.42
N MET A 76 15.06 -10.44 -7.72
CA MET A 76 16.38 -10.57 -8.33
C MET A 76 16.75 -9.24 -9.00
N SER A 77 17.90 -8.67 -8.65
CA SER A 77 18.37 -7.34 -9.08
C SER A 77 18.82 -7.25 -10.55
N GLY A 78 18.19 -8.00 -11.45
CA GLY A 78 18.70 -8.25 -12.80
C GLY A 78 17.86 -7.73 -13.97
N ASN A 79 16.75 -7.00 -13.77
CA ASN A 79 15.94 -6.58 -14.90
C ASN A 79 15.75 -5.05 -14.97
N PRO A 80 16.48 -4.33 -15.84
CA PRO A 80 16.34 -2.89 -16.04
C PRO A 80 15.05 -2.49 -16.81
N VAL A 81 14.12 -3.43 -17.04
CA VAL A 81 12.96 -3.25 -17.92
C VAL A 81 11.63 -3.28 -17.16
N SER A 82 11.56 -2.64 -15.99
CA SER A 82 10.26 -2.18 -15.50
C SER A 82 10.20 -0.68 -15.72
N LYS A 83 9.47 -0.25 -16.76
CA LYS A 83 8.96 1.12 -16.84
C LYS A 83 7.95 1.25 -15.70
N ASN A 84 8.46 1.49 -14.49
CA ASN A 84 7.64 1.80 -13.33
C ASN A 84 6.88 3.06 -13.68
N ILE A 85 5.55 3.05 -13.71
CA ILE A 85 4.76 4.28 -13.93
C ILE A 85 5.12 5.31 -12.84
N PHE A 86 5.59 4.83 -11.69
CA PHE A 86 6.16 5.62 -10.61
C PHE A 86 7.48 6.31 -10.94
N THR A 87 8.28 5.91 -11.95
CA THR A 87 9.44 6.71 -12.37
C THR A 87 9.05 8.05 -13.01
N LEU A 88 7.79 8.23 -13.43
CA LEU A 88 7.26 9.55 -13.78
C LEU A 88 6.95 10.42 -12.55
N LEU A 89 6.80 9.81 -11.37
CA LEU A 89 6.45 10.47 -10.11
C LEU A 89 7.63 10.53 -9.12
N GLU A 90 8.72 9.80 -9.39
CA GLU A 90 9.84 9.59 -8.48
C GLU A 90 11.16 9.74 -9.27
N PRO A 91 12.13 10.53 -8.78
CA PRO A 91 13.47 10.57 -9.37
C PRO A 91 14.11 9.17 -9.36
N GLU A 92 14.88 8.81 -10.39
CA GLU A 92 15.65 7.56 -10.38
C GLU A 92 16.68 7.61 -9.26
N LEU A 93 16.42 6.84 -8.19
CA LEU A 93 17.34 6.68 -7.09
C LEU A 93 18.19 5.44 -7.35
N SER A 94 19.39 5.67 -7.86
CA SER A 94 20.42 4.64 -8.03
C SER A 94 20.94 4.18 -6.66
N CYS A 95 20.29 3.18 -6.07
CA CYS A 95 20.90 2.37 -5.02
C CYS A 95 21.79 1.29 -5.65
N PRO A 96 22.92 0.92 -5.02
CA PRO A 96 23.83 -0.09 -5.55
C PRO A 96 23.10 -1.43 -5.74
N LEU A 97 23.49 -2.18 -6.77
CA LEU A 97 23.00 -3.53 -7.07
C LEU A 97 23.03 -4.39 -5.82
N ARG A 98 21.87 -4.56 -5.18
CA ARG A 98 21.75 -5.39 -3.99
C ARG A 98 21.64 -6.87 -4.41
N PRO A 99 22.10 -7.81 -3.57
CA PRO A 99 21.84 -9.24 -3.75
C PRO A 99 20.34 -9.53 -3.89
N ALA A 100 19.98 -10.78 -4.22
CA ALA A 100 18.58 -11.20 -4.18
C ALA A 100 18.00 -10.90 -2.79
N GLU A 101 17.01 -10.00 -2.72
CA GLU A 101 16.38 -9.61 -1.45
C GLU A 101 15.09 -10.41 -1.27
N ILE A 102 14.90 -10.94 -0.07
CA ILE A 102 13.67 -11.59 0.35
C ILE A 102 12.87 -10.56 1.13
N HIS A 103 11.66 -10.27 0.67
CA HIS A 103 10.76 -9.32 1.33
C HIS A 103 9.51 -10.03 1.80
N LYS A 104 9.00 -9.63 2.97
CA LYS A 104 7.65 -9.99 3.36
C LYS A 104 6.65 -9.25 2.47
N ALA A 105 5.55 -9.91 2.17
CA ALA A 105 4.47 -9.34 1.38
C ALA A 105 3.12 -9.81 1.89
N VAL A 106 2.11 -8.97 1.72
CA VAL A 106 0.72 -9.34 1.94
C VAL A 106 0.10 -9.68 0.59
N LYS A 107 -0.36 -10.92 0.45
CA LYS A 107 -1.12 -11.36 -0.72
C LYS A 107 -2.57 -10.91 -0.57
N VAL A 108 -3.06 -10.19 -1.58
CA VAL A 108 -4.40 -9.63 -1.59
C VAL A 108 -5.14 -9.99 -2.88
N LEU A 109 -6.46 -10.10 -2.76
CA LEU A 109 -7.39 -9.96 -3.87
C LEU A 109 -7.94 -8.54 -3.84
N TYR A 110 -8.02 -7.88 -4.98
CA TYR A 110 -8.57 -6.54 -5.06
C TYR A 110 -9.55 -6.39 -6.23
N HIS A 111 -10.47 -5.44 -6.07
CA HIS A 111 -11.40 -5.03 -7.10
C HIS A 111 -11.42 -3.51 -7.19
N PRO A 112 -11.13 -2.90 -8.36
CA PRO A 112 -11.29 -1.47 -8.56
C PRO A 112 -12.78 -1.08 -8.59
N CYS A 113 -13.09 0.07 -7.98
CA CYS A 113 -14.45 0.60 -7.85
C CYS A 113 -14.59 2.04 -8.39
N THR A 114 -13.61 2.50 -9.18
CA THR A 114 -13.66 3.84 -9.79
C THR A 114 -14.85 3.98 -10.75
N GLU A 115 -15.37 5.20 -10.90
CA GLU A 115 -16.43 5.56 -11.86
C GLU A 115 -17.78 4.81 -11.69
N ASN A 116 -18.22 4.51 -10.46
CA ASN A 116 -19.44 3.73 -10.17
C ASN A 116 -19.45 2.32 -10.77
N ARG A 117 -18.30 1.80 -11.21
CA ARG A 117 -18.19 0.41 -11.64
C ARG A 117 -18.41 -0.50 -10.45
N ASN A 118 -19.15 -1.59 -10.65
CA ASN A 118 -19.39 -2.61 -9.62
C ASN A 118 -20.15 -2.09 -8.39
N LYS A 119 -21.05 -1.13 -8.61
CA LYS A 119 -21.87 -0.53 -7.55
C LYS A 119 -22.59 -1.58 -6.69
N ASP A 120 -23.16 -2.62 -7.30
CA ASP A 120 -23.84 -3.70 -6.56
C ASP A 120 -22.91 -4.43 -5.58
N LEU A 121 -21.66 -4.66 -5.99
CA LEU A 121 -20.65 -5.29 -5.13
C LEU A 121 -20.23 -4.36 -3.98
N VAL A 122 -20.06 -3.07 -4.28
CA VAL A 122 -19.74 -2.06 -3.26
C VAL A 122 -20.88 -1.92 -2.25
N ASP A 123 -22.12 -1.87 -2.72
CA ASP A 123 -23.31 -1.79 -1.86
C ASP A 123 -23.43 -3.07 -1.00
N ALA A 124 -23.18 -4.25 -1.57
CA ALA A 124 -23.15 -5.51 -0.82
C ALA A 124 -22.06 -5.53 0.26
N TRP A 125 -20.86 -5.02 -0.02
CA TRP A 125 -19.76 -4.94 0.95
C TRP A 125 -19.97 -3.86 2.00
N ARG A 126 -20.72 -2.80 1.69
CA ARG A 126 -21.03 -1.72 2.64
C ARG A 126 -21.89 -2.22 3.80
N GLU A 127 -22.81 -3.14 3.52
CA GLU A 127 -23.70 -3.74 4.53
C GLU A 127 -23.07 -4.95 5.26
N ASP A 128 -21.91 -5.43 4.81
CA ASP A 128 -21.19 -6.55 5.44
C ASP A 128 -20.38 -6.07 6.65
N ILE A 129 -20.80 -6.50 7.85
CA ILE A 129 -20.14 -6.20 9.14
C ILE A 129 -18.68 -6.70 9.16
N GLY A 130 -18.35 -7.71 8.35
CA GLY A 130 -17.00 -8.25 8.21
C GLY A 130 -16.05 -7.38 7.37
N VAL A 131 -16.52 -6.27 6.79
CA VAL A 131 -15.71 -5.36 5.98
C VAL A 131 -15.30 -4.14 6.80
N SER A 132 -13.99 -3.94 6.98
CA SER A 132 -13.46 -2.75 7.67
C SER A 132 -13.14 -1.63 6.68
N PRO A 133 -13.64 -0.40 6.88
CA PRO A 133 -13.23 0.74 6.07
C PRO A 133 -11.80 1.19 6.45
N LEU A 134 -11.00 1.56 5.44
CA LEU A 134 -9.73 2.25 5.60
C LEU A 134 -9.78 3.55 4.80
N ILE A 135 -9.60 4.67 5.51
CA ILE A 135 -9.77 6.00 4.93
C ILE A 135 -8.39 6.60 4.65
N PHE A 136 -8.18 7.02 3.41
CA PHE A 136 -6.96 7.71 2.97
C PHE A 136 -7.30 8.96 2.14
N PRO A 137 -6.34 9.88 1.92
CA PRO A 137 -6.50 10.91 0.90
C PRO A 137 -6.76 10.28 -0.47
N SER A 138 -7.65 10.84 -1.28
CA SER A 138 -8.05 10.29 -2.59
C SER A 138 -6.85 10.03 -3.52
N LYS A 139 -5.83 10.89 -3.46
CA LYS A 139 -4.56 10.69 -4.19
C LYS A 139 -3.88 9.38 -3.79
N THR A 140 -3.78 9.09 -2.49
CA THR A 140 -3.19 7.85 -1.98
C THR A 140 -4.01 6.62 -2.40
N CYS A 141 -5.35 6.72 -2.42
CA CYS A 141 -6.21 5.64 -2.91
C CYS A 141 -5.91 5.29 -4.38
N LEU A 142 -5.78 6.31 -5.23
CA LEU A 142 -5.45 6.12 -6.66
C LEU A 142 -4.02 5.59 -6.86
N GLU A 143 -3.05 6.10 -6.09
CA GLU A 143 -1.67 5.59 -6.10
C GLU A 143 -1.63 4.12 -5.68
N LEU A 144 -2.36 3.72 -4.64
CA LEU A 144 -2.49 2.33 -4.23
C LEU A 144 -3.11 1.46 -5.33
N LEU A 145 -4.14 1.95 -6.00
CA LEU A 145 -4.75 1.21 -7.13
C LEU A 145 -3.74 1.00 -8.26
N LEU A 146 -2.96 2.03 -8.61
CA LEU A 146 -1.91 1.93 -9.61
C LEU A 146 -0.85 0.89 -9.21
N ILE A 147 -0.37 0.92 -7.96
CA ILE A 147 0.56 -0.07 -7.40
C ILE A 147 0.01 -1.50 -7.57
N LEU A 148 -1.24 -1.73 -7.16
CA LEU A 148 -1.89 -3.04 -7.26
C LEU A 148 -2.02 -3.51 -8.71
N SER A 149 -2.41 -2.61 -9.62
CA SER A 149 -2.53 -2.91 -11.05
C SER A 149 -1.20 -3.30 -11.69
N GLN A 150 -0.13 -2.59 -11.32
CA GLN A 150 1.19 -2.86 -11.85
C GLN A 150 1.76 -4.17 -11.30
N ASN A 151 1.53 -4.43 -10.00
CA ASN A 151 1.89 -5.71 -9.41
C ASN A 151 1.14 -6.87 -10.06
N ASN A 152 -0.18 -6.72 -10.30
CA ASN A 152 -0.95 -7.73 -11.02
C ASN A 152 -0.42 -7.99 -12.43
N ALA A 153 -0.07 -6.92 -13.17
CA ALA A 153 0.46 -7.02 -14.52
C ALA A 153 1.82 -7.72 -14.60
N SER A 154 2.64 -7.71 -13.54
CA SER A 154 3.92 -8.41 -13.48
C SER A 154 3.78 -9.91 -13.20
N LEU A 155 2.59 -10.37 -12.78
CA LEU A 155 2.32 -11.79 -12.56
C LEU A 155 2.08 -12.52 -13.89
N PRO A 156 2.30 -13.85 -13.93
CA PRO A 156 1.82 -14.70 -15.02
C PRO A 156 0.31 -14.53 -15.25
N PRO A 157 -0.19 -14.55 -16.51
CA PRO A 157 -1.61 -14.34 -16.80
C PRO A 157 -2.56 -15.29 -16.05
N SER A 158 -2.12 -16.53 -15.78
CA SER A 158 -2.88 -17.51 -15.00
C SER A 158 -3.10 -17.12 -13.54
N LEU A 159 -2.31 -16.19 -13.01
CA LEU A 159 -2.39 -15.68 -11.65
C LEU A 159 -3.04 -14.29 -11.56
N HIS A 160 -3.44 -13.69 -12.69
CA HIS A 160 -4.05 -12.35 -12.66
C HIS A 160 -5.36 -12.33 -11.89
N TRP A 161 -6.11 -13.43 -11.89
CA TRP A 161 -7.48 -13.49 -11.38
C TRP A 161 -7.71 -14.67 -10.45
N MET A 162 -8.55 -14.47 -9.44
CA MET A 162 -9.07 -15.50 -8.55
C MET A 162 -10.48 -15.12 -8.11
N ASN A 163 -11.48 -15.97 -8.40
CA ASN A 163 -12.89 -15.72 -8.07
C ASN A 163 -13.42 -14.35 -8.55
N SER A 164 -13.04 -13.94 -9.77
CA SER A 164 -13.37 -12.62 -10.36
C SER A 164 -12.70 -11.40 -9.71
N PHE A 165 -11.81 -11.60 -8.73
CA PHE A 165 -10.95 -10.54 -8.19
C PHE A 165 -9.56 -10.60 -8.81
N GLN A 166 -8.88 -9.46 -8.87
CA GLN A 166 -7.49 -9.38 -9.31
C GLN A 166 -6.55 -9.73 -8.16
N VAL A 167 -5.44 -10.42 -8.45
CA VAL A 167 -4.44 -10.80 -7.45
C VAL A 167 -3.29 -9.80 -7.41
N ALA A 168 -2.86 -9.39 -6.22
CA ALA A 168 -1.66 -8.58 -6.06
C ALA A 168 -0.92 -8.92 -4.75
N PHE A 169 0.31 -8.44 -4.66
CA PHE A 169 1.19 -8.57 -3.52
C PHE A 169 1.69 -7.19 -3.11
N LEU A 170 1.47 -6.81 -1.85
CA LEU A 170 1.98 -5.56 -1.29
C LEU A 170 3.26 -5.87 -0.53
N LYS A 171 4.39 -5.34 -1.03
CA LYS A 171 5.71 -5.52 -0.42
C LYS A 171 5.83 -4.72 0.88
N MET A 172 6.49 -5.31 1.87
CA MET A 172 6.84 -4.66 3.13
C MET A 172 8.34 -4.51 3.22
N GLU A 173 8.80 -3.27 3.33
CA GLU A 173 10.18 -2.98 3.70
C GLU A 173 10.39 -3.16 5.22
N HIS A 174 11.59 -3.63 5.57
CA HIS A 174 11.94 -4.00 6.94
C HIS A 174 12.05 -2.79 7.88
N ASP A 175 12.30 -1.58 7.36
CA ASP A 175 12.62 -0.38 8.14
C ASP A 175 11.69 0.79 7.80
N LEU A 176 10.52 0.82 8.46
CA LEU A 176 9.63 1.98 8.59
C LEU A 176 9.06 2.01 10.01
#